data_AF-A0A0E4FY52-F1
#
_entry.id   AF-A0A0E4FY52-F1
#
_cell.length_a   1.000
_cell.length_b   1.000
_cell.length_c   1.000
_cell.angle_alpha   90.00
_cell.angle_beta   90.00
_cell.angle_gamma   90.00
#
_symmetry.space_group_name_H-M   'P 1'
#
loop_
_entity.id
_entity.type
_entity.pdbx_description
1 polymer ?
#
loop_
_entity_poly.entity_id
_entity_poly.type
_entity_poly.pdbx_seq_one_letter_code
_entity_poly.pdbx_strand_id
1 'polypeptide(L)'
;MLPDVEQLRKDLQAICQRVLDLAPIGWSDNLLDLGADSLAIVSLLLEIESYAGHPVPLSAFLRAPSIEGLIAVLSGAEAMTAQQLGRSGLHVRALGPEDVEPVCRFLEESFRGAGIDATKWRRLFDHGWSDHTRGFMLFDGNALVGFIGAVAARRQVNEEAVLVCNLSSWVVRAQYRGWGMALLASMLDDANATYTCFTPQPSSWAALIAQRFKPLDSQRIAIPPLLQAATLFGSTRPMISFDPAVIRERLTSHQSQIFDDHAAYDCLQLIVVDGPDYAYLVVKRRDQRLAASRLGRLARFLPLKIPYSDILHCSAPVLLLRHLERVKLAILRRQRTVALVAEARIFPVPPRGMMLPMITCFRSPLIADGELDRLYSEIVLLPI
;
A
#
# COMPACT_ATOMS: atom_id res chain seq x y z
N MET A 1 -37.93 -3.25 -26.96
CA MET A 1 -38.33 -4.51 -26.30
C MET A 1 -37.16 -4.92 -25.43
N LEU A 2 -37.29 -4.81 -24.10
CA LEU A 2 -36.29 -5.35 -23.18
C LEU A 2 -36.23 -6.88 -23.42
N PRO A 3 -35.04 -7.52 -23.43
CA PRO A 3 -34.98 -8.97 -23.44
C PRO A 3 -35.85 -9.52 -22.31
N ASP A 4 -36.55 -10.62 -22.57
CA ASP A 4 -37.36 -11.30 -21.56
C ASP A 4 -36.48 -11.54 -20.33
N VAL A 5 -36.83 -10.94 -19.18
CA VAL A 5 -36.03 -10.99 -17.94
C VAL A 5 -35.75 -12.44 -17.55
N GLU A 6 -36.67 -13.33 -17.90
CA GLU A 6 -36.53 -14.76 -17.68
C GLU A 6 -35.46 -15.41 -18.58
N GLN A 7 -35.33 -14.94 -19.83
CA GLN A 7 -34.26 -15.37 -20.72
C GLN A 7 -32.90 -14.81 -20.26
N LEU A 8 -32.86 -13.56 -19.82
CA LEU A 8 -31.66 -12.95 -19.24
C LEU A 8 -31.17 -13.71 -17.99
N ARG A 9 -32.09 -14.15 -17.11
CA ARG A 9 -31.76 -15.02 -15.96
C ARG A 9 -31.08 -16.31 -16.37
N LYS A 10 -31.63 -17.00 -17.38
CA LYS A 10 -31.10 -18.27 -17.86
C LYS A 10 -29.75 -18.12 -18.54
N ASP A 11 -29.58 -17.06 -19.33
CA ASP A 11 -28.32 -16.79 -20.02
C ASP A 11 -27.21 -16.44 -19.03
N LEU A 12 -27.49 -15.58 -18.04
CA LEU A 12 -26.54 -15.28 -16.97
C LEU A 12 -26.26 -16.50 -16.09
N GLN A 13 -27.25 -17.34 -15.81
CA GLN A 13 -27.06 -18.59 -15.09
C GLN A 13 -26.10 -19.51 -15.84
N ALA A 14 -26.26 -19.67 -17.16
CA ALA A 14 -25.39 -20.49 -17.99
C ALA A 14 -23.95 -19.95 -18.01
N ILE A 15 -23.77 -18.63 -18.08
CA ILE A 15 -22.45 -17.98 -17.97
C ILE A 15 -21.82 -18.27 -16.61
N CYS A 16 -22.56 -18.07 -15.52
CA CYS A 16 -22.08 -18.32 -14.15
C CYS A 16 -21.66 -19.77 -13.96
N GLN A 17 -22.49 -20.72 -14.41
CA GLN A 17 -22.21 -22.16 -14.28
C GLN A 17 -20.96 -22.59 -15.05
N ARG A 18 -20.77 -22.03 -16.25
CA ARG A 18 -19.62 -22.31 -17.10
C ARG A 18 -18.32 -21.72 -16.56
N VAL A 19 -18.36 -20.49 -16.04
CA VAL A 19 -17.16 -19.82 -15.50
C VAL A 19 -16.74 -20.40 -14.15
N LEU A 20 -17.70 -20.78 -13.31
CA LEU A 20 -17.45 -21.34 -11.98
C LEU A 20 -17.30 -22.87 -11.96
N ASP A 21 -17.48 -23.52 -13.11
CA ASP A 21 -17.49 -24.99 -13.24
C ASP A 21 -18.38 -25.67 -12.20
N LEU A 22 -19.55 -25.05 -11.94
CA LEU A 22 -20.47 -25.42 -10.86
C LEU A 22 -21.91 -25.35 -11.35
N ALA A 23 -22.67 -26.44 -11.19
CA ALA A 23 -24.10 -26.49 -11.48
C ALA A 23 -24.83 -27.44 -10.51
N PRO A 24 -26.07 -27.11 -10.07
CA PRO A 24 -26.83 -25.90 -10.38
C PRO A 24 -26.39 -24.69 -9.53
N ILE A 25 -26.56 -23.47 -10.07
CA ILE A 25 -26.40 -22.20 -9.34
C ILE A 25 -27.78 -21.55 -9.30
N GLY A 26 -28.28 -21.26 -8.11
CA GLY A 26 -29.53 -20.53 -7.90
C GLY A 26 -29.39 -19.05 -8.27
N TRP A 27 -30.48 -18.41 -8.68
CA TRP A 27 -30.42 -17.01 -9.14
C TRP A 27 -30.11 -16.00 -8.02
N SER A 28 -30.48 -16.33 -6.79
CA SER A 28 -30.18 -15.57 -5.58
C SER A 28 -28.88 -16.00 -4.90
N ASP A 29 -28.19 -17.01 -5.42
CA ASP A 29 -26.96 -17.51 -4.81
C ASP A 29 -25.87 -16.45 -4.93
N ASN A 30 -25.11 -16.30 -3.85
CA ASN A 30 -23.95 -15.43 -3.85
C ASN A 30 -22.80 -16.14 -4.56
N LEU A 31 -22.47 -15.64 -5.75
CA LEU A 31 -21.44 -16.20 -6.61
C LEU A 31 -20.05 -16.17 -5.95
N LEU A 32 -19.78 -15.24 -5.02
CA LEU A 32 -18.53 -15.18 -4.26
C LEU A 32 -18.41 -16.33 -3.25
N ASP A 33 -19.53 -16.71 -2.62
CA ASP A 33 -19.57 -17.79 -1.64
C ASP A 33 -19.44 -19.17 -2.32
N LEU A 34 -19.81 -19.25 -3.59
CA LEU A 34 -19.64 -20.43 -4.45
C LEU A 34 -18.21 -20.61 -4.98
N GLY A 35 -17.26 -19.80 -4.52
CA GLY A 35 -15.84 -19.96 -4.86
C GLY A 35 -15.38 -19.16 -6.07
N ALA A 36 -16.12 -18.12 -6.48
CA ALA A 36 -15.62 -17.17 -7.46
C ALA A 36 -14.36 -16.45 -6.92
N ASP A 37 -13.19 -16.88 -7.37
CA ASP A 37 -11.94 -16.20 -7.09
C ASP A 37 -11.74 -14.97 -7.99
N SER A 38 -10.66 -14.21 -7.77
CA SER A 38 -10.42 -12.97 -8.51
C SER A 38 -10.34 -13.17 -10.03
N LEU A 39 -9.92 -14.34 -10.52
CA LEU A 39 -9.84 -14.63 -11.96
C LEU A 39 -11.21 -15.05 -12.51
N ALA A 40 -11.95 -15.84 -11.74
CA ALA A 40 -13.32 -16.22 -12.07
C ALA A 40 -14.24 -14.99 -12.14
N ILE A 41 -14.14 -14.05 -11.20
CA ILE A 41 -14.93 -12.80 -11.21
C ILE A 41 -14.60 -11.95 -12.44
N VAL A 42 -13.33 -11.80 -12.79
CA VAL A 42 -12.94 -11.04 -13.99
C VAL A 42 -13.45 -11.72 -15.26
N SER A 43 -13.30 -13.04 -15.37
CA SER A 43 -13.81 -13.81 -16.51
C SER A 43 -15.33 -13.71 -16.62
N LEU A 44 -16.03 -13.79 -15.49
CA LEU A 44 -17.48 -13.66 -15.40
C LEU A 44 -17.93 -12.29 -15.88
N LEU A 45 -17.32 -11.21 -15.37
CA LEU A 45 -17.66 -9.85 -15.77
C LEU A 45 -17.38 -9.63 -17.26
N LEU A 46 -16.24 -10.09 -17.79
CA LEU A 46 -15.93 -9.96 -19.21
C LEU A 46 -16.94 -10.70 -20.10
N GLU A 47 -17.39 -11.89 -19.71
CA GLU A 47 -18.42 -12.63 -20.46
C GLU A 47 -19.78 -11.95 -20.38
N ILE A 48 -20.16 -11.45 -19.21
CA ILE A 48 -21.41 -10.71 -19.02
C ILE A 48 -21.39 -9.40 -19.81
N GLU A 49 -20.27 -8.67 -19.83
CA GLU A 49 -20.08 -7.45 -20.62
C GLU A 49 -20.18 -7.72 -22.12
N SER A 50 -19.56 -8.82 -22.58
CA SER A 50 -19.67 -9.29 -23.97
C SER A 50 -21.12 -9.62 -24.36
N TYR A 51 -21.87 -10.21 -23.43
CA TYR A 51 -23.29 -10.54 -23.62
C TYR A 51 -24.20 -9.29 -23.57
N ALA A 52 -23.99 -8.40 -22.60
CA ALA A 52 -24.84 -7.23 -22.35
C ALA A 52 -24.52 -6.02 -23.25
N GLY A 53 -23.33 -5.99 -23.85
CA GLY A 53 -22.89 -4.90 -24.75
C GLY A 53 -22.50 -3.60 -24.04
N HIS A 54 -22.42 -3.61 -22.70
CA HIS A 54 -21.96 -2.47 -21.89
C HIS A 54 -21.20 -2.96 -20.64
N PRO A 55 -20.30 -2.13 -20.08
CA PRO A 55 -19.51 -2.52 -18.92
C PRO A 55 -20.39 -2.73 -17.68
N VAL A 56 -20.04 -3.73 -16.86
CA VAL A 56 -20.67 -3.99 -15.56
C VAL A 56 -19.67 -3.59 -14.47
N PRO A 57 -19.91 -2.49 -13.74
CA PRO A 57 -18.99 -2.07 -12.70
C PRO A 57 -18.81 -3.18 -11.66
N LEU A 58 -17.57 -3.58 -11.40
CA LEU A 58 -17.27 -4.57 -10.36
C LEU A 58 -17.85 -4.13 -9.00
N SER A 59 -17.89 -2.83 -8.70
CA SER A 59 -18.52 -2.29 -7.49
C SER A 59 -20.01 -2.65 -7.38
N ALA A 60 -20.73 -2.63 -8.49
CA ALA A 60 -22.16 -2.95 -8.56
C ALA A 60 -22.39 -4.46 -8.38
N PHE A 61 -21.56 -5.29 -9.03
CA PHE A 61 -21.55 -6.74 -8.82
C PHE A 61 -21.25 -7.11 -7.36
N LEU A 62 -20.22 -6.50 -6.75
CA LEU A 62 -19.82 -6.82 -5.37
C LEU A 62 -20.88 -6.40 -4.32
N ARG A 63 -21.73 -5.42 -4.63
CA ARG A 63 -22.85 -5.03 -3.75
C ARG A 63 -23.98 -6.06 -3.77
N ALA A 64 -24.21 -6.72 -4.90
CA ALA A 64 -25.23 -7.73 -5.07
C ALA A 64 -24.70 -8.88 -5.96
N PRO A 65 -23.82 -9.76 -5.41
CA PRO A 65 -23.07 -10.75 -6.18
C PRO A 65 -23.92 -11.99 -6.54
N SER A 66 -25.12 -11.78 -7.06
CA SER A 66 -26.03 -12.83 -7.51
C SER A 66 -26.48 -12.55 -8.94
N ILE A 67 -27.08 -13.55 -9.60
CA ILE A 67 -27.66 -13.38 -10.94
C ILE A 67 -28.78 -12.33 -10.87
N GLU A 68 -29.59 -12.32 -9.79
CA GLU A 68 -30.61 -11.29 -9.58
C GLU A 68 -30.01 -9.88 -9.38
N GLY A 69 -28.91 -9.76 -8.64
CA GLY A 69 -28.20 -8.51 -8.45
C GLY A 69 -27.62 -7.97 -9.75
N LEU A 70 -27.00 -8.85 -10.55
CA LEU A 70 -26.53 -8.53 -11.89
C LEU A 70 -27.67 -8.05 -12.79
N ILE A 71 -28.83 -8.69 -12.77
CA ILE A 71 -29.99 -8.26 -13.56
C ILE A 71 -30.48 -6.89 -13.10
N ALA A 72 -30.50 -6.61 -11.80
CA ALA A 72 -30.90 -5.30 -11.28
C ALA A 72 -29.95 -4.19 -11.76
N VAL A 73 -28.65 -4.47 -11.80
CA VAL A 73 -27.62 -3.57 -12.34
C VAL A 73 -27.78 -3.37 -13.85
N LEU A 74 -27.96 -4.46 -14.61
CA LEU A 74 -28.16 -4.43 -16.06
C LEU A 74 -29.49 -3.77 -16.46
N SER A 75 -30.51 -3.80 -15.60
CA SER A 75 -31.83 -3.21 -15.83
C SER A 75 -31.95 -1.75 -15.35
N GLY A 76 -30.88 -1.17 -14.77
CA GLY A 76 -30.87 0.23 -14.32
C GLY A 76 -31.70 0.51 -13.06
N ALA A 77 -31.98 -0.49 -12.22
CA ALA A 77 -32.85 -0.39 -11.04
C ALA A 77 -32.08 -0.16 -9.73
N GLU A 78 -31.08 0.73 -9.72
CA GLU A 78 -30.20 0.96 -8.55
C GLU A 78 -30.87 1.65 -7.33
N ALA A 79 -32.19 1.88 -7.32
CA ALA A 79 -32.81 2.78 -6.34
C ALA A 79 -33.64 2.13 -5.20
N MET A 80 -33.82 0.79 -5.11
CA MET A 80 -34.78 0.23 -4.13
C MET A 80 -34.31 -0.95 -3.25
N THR A 81 -33.14 -1.55 -3.46
CA THR A 81 -32.72 -2.78 -2.74
C THR A 81 -31.89 -2.55 -1.48
N ALA A 82 -31.59 -1.30 -1.11
CA ALA A 82 -30.76 -0.99 0.06
C ALA A 82 -31.42 -1.33 1.42
N GLN A 83 -32.73 -1.62 1.46
CA GLN A 83 -33.49 -1.72 2.71
C GLN A 83 -34.02 -3.14 3.05
N GLN A 84 -33.74 -4.16 2.24
CA GLN A 84 -34.37 -5.48 2.38
C GLN A 84 -33.44 -6.71 2.53
N LEU A 85 -32.11 -6.57 2.49
CA LEU A 85 -31.17 -7.70 2.63
C LEU A 85 -30.61 -7.93 4.05
N GLY A 86 -31.30 -7.43 5.08
CA GLY A 86 -30.90 -7.55 6.50
C GLY A 86 -30.98 -8.95 7.12
N ARG A 87 -30.81 -10.03 6.37
CA ARG A 87 -30.76 -11.42 6.89
C ARG A 87 -29.81 -12.33 6.09
N SER A 88 -28.50 -12.06 6.12
CA SER A 88 -27.46 -13.11 5.98
C SER A 88 -26.06 -12.62 6.41
N GLY A 89 -25.42 -13.40 7.30
CA GLY A 89 -23.98 -13.67 7.36
C GLY A 89 -22.98 -12.52 7.23
N LEU A 90 -22.68 -12.07 6.02
CA LEU A 90 -21.50 -11.25 5.74
C LEU A 90 -21.79 -9.76 5.54
N HIS A 91 -20.97 -8.89 6.13
CA HIS A 91 -21.02 -7.45 5.86
C HIS A 91 -19.66 -6.77 5.94
N VAL A 92 -19.49 -5.70 5.17
CA VAL A 92 -18.32 -4.80 5.24
C VAL A 92 -18.72 -3.50 5.92
N ARG A 93 -17.87 -2.99 6.82
CA ARG A 93 -18.02 -1.64 7.37
C ARG A 93 -16.67 -0.96 7.63
N ALA A 94 -16.69 0.36 7.71
CA ALA A 94 -15.52 1.16 8.06
C ALA A 94 -15.05 0.85 9.50
N LEU A 95 -13.74 0.96 9.72
CA LEU A 95 -13.11 0.84 11.02
C LEU A 95 -13.47 2.02 11.93
N GLY A 96 -14.06 1.74 13.09
CA GLY A 96 -14.32 2.69 14.16
C GLY A 96 -13.21 2.70 15.23
N PRO A 97 -13.16 3.72 16.10
CA PRO A 97 -12.18 3.80 17.19
C PRO A 97 -12.20 2.59 18.14
N GLU A 98 -13.38 2.02 18.40
CA GLU A 98 -13.60 0.85 19.25
C GLU A 98 -13.04 -0.45 18.65
N ASP A 99 -12.83 -0.48 17.33
CA ASP A 99 -12.38 -1.67 16.60
C ASP A 99 -10.86 -1.81 16.53
N VAL A 100 -10.12 -0.75 16.89
CA VAL A 100 -8.65 -0.70 16.76
C VAL A 100 -7.99 -1.89 17.47
N GLU A 101 -8.40 -2.17 18.71
CA GLU A 101 -7.83 -3.25 19.49
C GLU A 101 -8.16 -4.65 18.92
N PRO A 102 -9.44 -4.99 18.63
CA PRO A 102 -9.78 -6.22 17.90
C PRO A 102 -9.02 -6.41 16.59
N VAL A 103 -8.87 -5.36 15.78
CA VAL A 103 -8.18 -5.42 14.49
C VAL A 103 -6.68 -5.64 14.67
N CYS A 104 -6.05 -4.99 15.66
CA CYS A 104 -4.64 -5.22 15.95
C CYS A 104 -4.34 -6.69 16.31
N ARG A 105 -5.20 -7.34 17.09
CA ARG A 105 -5.07 -8.77 17.41
C ARG A 105 -5.29 -9.65 16.18
N PHE A 106 -6.31 -9.33 15.37
CA PHE A 106 -6.58 -10.03 14.12
C PHE A 106 -5.40 -9.96 13.15
N LEU A 107 -4.75 -8.79 13.05
CA LEU A 107 -3.54 -8.59 12.23
C LEU A 107 -2.34 -9.37 12.79
N GLU A 108 -2.11 -9.33 14.10
CA GLU A 108 -1.05 -10.14 14.74
C GLU A 108 -1.24 -11.64 14.46
N GLU A 109 -2.47 -12.14 14.59
CA GLU A 109 -2.81 -13.53 14.30
C GLU A 109 -2.65 -13.88 12.81
N SER A 110 -3.04 -12.97 11.92
CA SER A 110 -3.01 -13.18 10.47
C SER A 110 -1.59 -13.07 9.90
N PHE A 111 -0.73 -12.25 10.52
CA PHE A 111 0.64 -11.99 10.09
C PHE A 111 1.69 -12.53 11.07
N ARG A 112 1.44 -13.68 11.73
CA ARG A 112 2.37 -14.29 12.69
C ARG A 112 3.83 -14.39 12.18
N GLY A 113 4.03 -14.66 10.88
CA GLY A 113 5.36 -14.75 10.27
C GLY A 113 6.14 -13.42 10.18
N ALA A 114 5.44 -12.28 10.26
CA ALA A 114 6.03 -10.95 10.27
C ALA A 114 6.68 -10.63 11.62
N GLY A 115 6.18 -11.20 12.72
CA GLY A 115 6.67 -10.92 14.09
C GLY A 115 6.30 -9.52 14.58
N ILE A 116 5.15 -8.99 14.15
CA ILE A 116 4.58 -7.72 14.57
C ILE A 116 3.44 -8.02 15.54
N ASP A 117 3.59 -7.56 16.79
CA ASP A 117 2.57 -7.70 17.83
C ASP A 117 1.46 -6.64 17.70
N ALA A 118 0.33 -6.85 18.37
CA ALA A 118 -0.82 -5.94 18.35
C ALA A 118 -0.44 -4.49 18.75
N THR A 119 0.51 -4.32 19.68
CA THR A 119 0.96 -2.97 20.12
C THR A 119 1.62 -2.21 18.98
N LYS A 120 2.42 -2.88 18.16
CA LYS A 120 3.05 -2.26 16.97
C LYS A 120 2.06 -2.04 15.85
N TRP A 121 1.10 -2.94 15.64
CA TRP A 121 0.01 -2.74 14.68
C TRP A 121 -0.81 -1.48 14.97
N ARG A 122 -0.97 -1.14 16.25
CA ARG A 122 -1.69 0.06 16.70
C ARG A 122 -1.17 1.36 16.09
N ARG A 123 0.11 1.41 15.70
CA ARG A 123 0.71 2.59 15.03
C ARG A 123 0.07 2.93 13.70
N LEU A 124 -0.56 1.97 13.00
CA LEU A 124 -1.37 2.25 11.81
C LEU A 124 -2.64 3.06 12.11
N PHE A 125 -3.07 3.08 13.37
CA PHE A 125 -4.32 3.70 13.79
C PHE A 125 -4.10 4.89 14.72
N ASP A 126 -2.91 5.08 15.28
CA ASP A 126 -2.66 6.17 16.23
C ASP A 126 -1.96 7.39 15.60
N HIS A 127 -1.78 7.43 14.27
CA HIS A 127 -1.13 8.55 13.57
C HIS A 127 -2.10 9.72 13.31
N GLY A 128 -1.59 10.96 13.45
CA GLY A 128 -2.37 12.20 13.29
C GLY A 128 -2.38 12.80 11.87
N TRP A 129 -1.95 12.05 10.85
CA TRP A 129 -1.70 12.60 9.51
C TRP A 129 -2.97 12.90 8.68
N SER A 130 -4.11 12.31 9.03
CA SER A 130 -5.42 12.54 8.40
C SER A 130 -6.54 11.94 9.25
N ASP A 131 -7.74 12.51 9.14
CA ASP A 131 -8.99 11.99 9.71
C ASP A 131 -9.73 11.03 8.77
N HIS A 132 -9.17 10.75 7.58
CA HIS A 132 -9.77 9.85 6.61
C HIS A 132 -9.84 8.41 7.15
N THR A 133 -10.84 7.64 6.69
CA THR A 133 -11.02 6.23 7.05
C THR A 133 -9.72 5.45 6.92
N ARG A 134 -9.36 4.74 8.01
CA ARG A 134 -8.10 3.98 8.13
C ARG A 134 -8.20 2.53 7.71
N GLY A 135 -9.40 2.06 7.39
CA GLY A 135 -9.61 0.69 6.95
C GLY A 135 -11.07 0.29 6.89
N PHE A 136 -11.28 -0.87 6.27
CA PHE A 136 -12.56 -1.56 6.22
C PHE A 136 -12.41 -2.97 6.77
N MET A 137 -13.44 -3.43 7.46
CA MET A 137 -13.52 -4.74 8.08
C MET A 137 -14.63 -5.55 7.43
N LEU A 138 -14.37 -6.84 7.26
CA LEU A 138 -15.34 -7.83 6.82
C LEU A 138 -15.73 -8.70 8.02
N PHE A 139 -17.02 -8.78 8.28
CA PHE A 139 -17.59 -9.58 9.34
C PHE A 139 -18.46 -10.70 8.79
N ASP A 140 -18.43 -11.85 9.46
CA ASP A 140 -19.44 -12.90 9.36
C ASP A 140 -20.17 -12.98 10.72
N GLY A 141 -21.40 -12.48 10.77
CA GLY A 141 -22.09 -12.14 12.02
C GLY A 141 -21.28 -11.14 12.83
N ASN A 142 -20.80 -11.56 14.01
CA ASN A 142 -19.94 -10.76 14.87
C ASN A 142 -18.44 -11.10 14.75
N ALA A 143 -18.08 -12.08 13.91
CA ALA A 143 -16.70 -12.51 13.76
C ALA A 143 -15.97 -11.66 12.72
N LEU A 144 -14.85 -11.05 13.09
CA LEU A 144 -13.95 -10.38 12.14
C LEU A 144 -13.22 -11.43 11.29
N VAL A 145 -13.46 -11.42 9.99
CA VAL A 145 -12.94 -12.42 9.05
C VAL A 145 -12.08 -11.85 7.93
N GLY A 146 -12.05 -10.52 7.77
CA GLY A 146 -11.14 -9.84 6.85
C GLY A 146 -10.95 -8.37 7.20
N PHE A 147 -9.84 -7.80 6.72
CA PHE A 147 -9.48 -6.41 6.93
C PHE A 147 -8.64 -5.88 5.77
N ILE A 148 -8.84 -4.63 5.41
CA ILE A 148 -7.91 -3.85 4.59
C ILE A 148 -7.68 -2.50 5.28
N GLY A 149 -6.42 -2.12 5.44
CA GLY A 149 -6.03 -0.84 6.04
C GLY A 149 -5.54 0.16 4.99
N ALA A 150 -5.51 1.42 5.38
CA ALA A 150 -4.82 2.46 4.64
C ALA A 150 -4.19 3.47 5.61
N VAL A 151 -3.00 3.93 5.25
CA VAL A 151 -2.31 5.05 5.89
C VAL A 151 -2.64 6.28 5.07
N ALA A 152 -3.56 7.11 5.59
CA ALA A 152 -4.01 8.32 4.92
C ALA A 152 -3.24 9.54 5.43
N ALA A 153 -2.85 10.43 4.51
CA ALA A 153 -2.21 11.69 4.83
C ALA A 153 -2.60 12.76 3.81
N ARG A 154 -2.77 14.01 4.28
CA ARG A 154 -2.89 15.18 3.40
C ARG A 154 -1.50 15.75 3.13
N ARG A 155 -1.07 15.68 1.87
CA ARG A 155 0.25 16.16 1.42
C ARG A 155 0.09 17.40 0.56
N GLN A 156 1.06 18.31 0.64
CA GLN A 156 1.18 19.43 -0.30
C GLN A 156 1.96 18.96 -1.53
N VAL A 157 1.32 18.98 -2.69
CA VAL A 157 1.90 18.62 -3.98
C VAL A 157 1.59 19.74 -4.96
N ASN A 158 2.61 20.40 -5.51
CA ASN A 158 2.47 21.55 -6.41
C ASN A 158 1.51 22.64 -5.89
N GLU A 159 1.59 22.97 -4.59
CA GLU A 159 0.74 23.96 -3.89
C GLU A 159 -0.72 23.52 -3.64
N GLU A 160 -1.11 22.30 -4.06
CA GLU A 160 -2.40 21.72 -3.75
C GLU A 160 -2.32 20.67 -2.63
N ALA A 161 -3.31 20.68 -1.74
CA ALA A 161 -3.45 19.67 -0.71
C ALA A 161 -4.12 18.41 -1.30
N VAL A 162 -3.34 17.35 -1.53
CA VAL A 162 -3.83 16.07 -2.05
C VAL A 162 -3.89 15.04 -0.94
N LEU A 163 -5.00 14.30 -0.88
CA LEU A 163 -5.13 13.13 -0.02
C LEU A 163 -4.39 11.94 -0.65
N VAL A 164 -3.41 11.42 0.06
CA VAL A 164 -2.69 10.19 -0.32
C VAL A 164 -3.03 9.09 0.67
N CYS A 165 -3.47 7.95 0.15
CA CYS A 165 -3.90 6.78 0.90
C CYS A 165 -3.02 5.58 0.51
N ASN A 166 -2.03 5.25 1.35
CA ASN A 166 -1.21 4.08 1.12
C ASN A 166 -1.90 2.82 1.68
N LEU A 167 -2.32 1.93 0.79
CA LEU A 167 -2.96 0.66 1.12
C LEU A 167 -2.02 -0.23 1.93
N SER A 168 -2.56 -0.78 3.00
CA SER A 168 -1.80 -1.52 4.01
C SER A 168 -2.56 -2.73 4.53
N SER A 169 -1.82 -3.71 5.05
CA SER A 169 -2.36 -4.73 5.96
C SER A 169 -3.61 -5.47 5.46
N TRP A 170 -3.64 -5.78 4.15
CA TRP A 170 -4.78 -6.45 3.53
C TRP A 170 -4.74 -7.95 3.78
N VAL A 171 -5.75 -8.47 4.49
CA VAL A 171 -5.87 -9.90 4.76
C VAL A 171 -7.32 -10.33 4.89
N VAL A 172 -7.64 -11.51 4.35
CA VAL A 172 -8.94 -12.15 4.47
C VAL A 172 -8.73 -13.62 4.79
N ARG A 173 -9.49 -14.16 5.75
CA ARG A 173 -9.44 -15.59 6.09
C ARG A 173 -9.73 -16.44 4.85
N ALA A 174 -9.10 -17.60 4.77
CA ALA A 174 -9.05 -18.41 3.54
C ALA A 174 -10.42 -18.67 2.92
N GLN A 175 -11.43 -18.99 3.75
CA GLN A 175 -12.80 -19.28 3.33
C GLN A 175 -13.59 -18.07 2.80
N TYR A 176 -13.12 -16.83 3.02
CA TYR A 176 -13.79 -15.61 2.56
C TYR A 176 -12.98 -14.83 1.52
N ARG A 177 -11.93 -15.43 0.91
CA ARG A 177 -11.02 -14.71 -0.01
C ARG A 177 -11.72 -14.03 -1.19
N GLY A 178 -12.86 -14.55 -1.66
CA GLY A 178 -13.70 -13.92 -2.69
C GLY A 178 -14.17 -12.50 -2.32
N TRP A 179 -14.27 -12.20 -1.02
CA TRP A 179 -14.68 -10.89 -0.50
C TRP A 179 -13.54 -9.88 -0.37
N GLY A 180 -12.30 -10.26 -0.68
CA GLY A 180 -11.16 -9.33 -0.68
C GLY A 180 -11.40 -8.14 -1.60
N MET A 181 -12.06 -8.35 -2.74
CA MET A 181 -12.35 -7.27 -3.68
C MET A 181 -13.43 -6.30 -3.16
N ALA A 182 -14.39 -6.77 -2.36
CA ALA A 182 -15.37 -5.90 -1.73
C ALA A 182 -14.68 -4.93 -0.76
N LEU A 183 -13.75 -5.42 0.06
CA LEU A 183 -12.91 -4.60 0.93
C LEU A 183 -12.10 -3.56 0.14
N LEU A 184 -11.45 -3.98 -0.95
CA LEU A 184 -10.69 -3.06 -1.80
C LEU A 184 -11.59 -2.02 -2.45
N ALA A 185 -12.76 -2.40 -2.96
CA ALA A 185 -13.71 -1.47 -3.57
C ALA A 185 -14.19 -0.41 -2.56
N SER A 186 -14.51 -0.80 -1.31
CA SER A 186 -14.85 0.16 -0.25
C SER A 186 -13.72 1.14 0.06
N MET A 187 -12.46 0.70 -0.05
CA MET A 187 -11.31 1.56 0.15
C MET A 187 -11.11 2.58 -0.99
N LEU A 188 -11.46 2.21 -2.22
CA LEU A 188 -11.23 2.99 -3.44
C LEU A 188 -12.42 3.90 -3.82
N ASP A 189 -13.31 4.20 -2.88
CA ASP A 189 -14.56 4.94 -3.14
C ASP A 189 -14.33 6.45 -3.36
N ASP A 190 -13.21 7.01 -2.88
CA ASP A 190 -12.86 8.42 -3.12
C ASP A 190 -12.15 8.60 -4.46
N ALA A 191 -12.87 9.14 -5.44
CA ALA A 191 -12.36 9.40 -6.78
C ALA A 191 -11.30 10.51 -6.85
N ASN A 192 -11.13 11.32 -5.80
CA ASN A 192 -10.14 12.40 -5.74
C ASN A 192 -8.89 11.99 -4.94
N ALA A 193 -8.92 10.86 -4.24
CA ALA A 193 -7.78 10.36 -3.49
C ALA A 193 -6.72 9.73 -4.41
N THR A 194 -5.46 9.89 -4.02
CA THR A 194 -4.35 9.16 -4.61
C THR A 194 -4.06 7.93 -3.78
N TYR A 195 -4.15 6.74 -4.38
CA TYR A 195 -3.86 5.49 -3.71
C TYR A 195 -2.48 4.96 -4.08
N THR A 196 -1.72 4.50 -3.09
CA THR A 196 -0.43 3.84 -3.30
C THR A 196 -0.42 2.48 -2.63
N CYS A 197 0.45 1.58 -3.09
CA CYS A 197 0.79 0.37 -2.36
C CYS A 197 2.28 0.10 -2.55
N PHE A 198 3.06 0.26 -1.48
CA PHE A 198 4.52 0.18 -1.54
C PHE A 198 5.10 -1.20 -1.22
N THR A 199 4.29 -2.10 -0.63
CA THR A 199 4.71 -3.48 -0.32
C THR A 199 3.65 -4.52 -0.67
N PRO A 200 3.14 -4.56 -1.92
CA PRO A 200 2.16 -5.54 -2.35
C PRO A 200 2.75 -6.97 -2.33
N GLN A 201 1.94 -7.93 -1.88
CA GLN A 201 2.19 -9.35 -2.10
C GLN A 201 1.73 -9.76 -3.50
N PRO A 202 2.22 -10.87 -4.08
CA PRO A 202 1.86 -11.29 -5.44
C PRO A 202 0.35 -11.39 -5.70
N SER A 203 -0.43 -11.90 -4.74
CA SER A 203 -1.89 -11.98 -4.83
C SER A 203 -2.55 -10.59 -4.82
N SER A 204 -2.15 -9.72 -3.89
CA SER A 204 -2.64 -8.35 -3.82
C SER A 204 -2.24 -7.53 -5.05
N TRP A 205 -1.06 -7.77 -5.62
CA TRP A 205 -0.59 -7.12 -6.84
C TRP A 205 -1.56 -7.35 -8.00
N ALA A 206 -1.93 -8.60 -8.28
CA ALA A 206 -2.87 -8.92 -9.36
C ALA A 206 -4.20 -8.19 -9.20
N ALA A 207 -4.74 -8.16 -7.97
CA ALA A 207 -5.98 -7.45 -7.67
C ALA A 207 -5.86 -5.92 -7.84
N LEU A 208 -4.75 -5.32 -7.43
CA LEU A 208 -4.50 -3.88 -7.58
C LEU A 208 -4.42 -3.49 -9.06
N ILE A 209 -3.70 -4.25 -9.87
CA ILE A 209 -3.60 -4.01 -11.33
C ILE A 209 -4.98 -4.12 -11.98
N ALA A 210 -5.80 -5.11 -11.58
CA ALA A 210 -7.19 -5.21 -12.05
C ALA A 210 -8.05 -3.98 -11.68
N GLN A 211 -7.71 -3.28 -10.58
CA GLN A 211 -8.35 -2.03 -10.16
C GLN A 211 -7.70 -0.75 -10.73
N ARG A 212 -7.05 -0.88 -11.89
CA ARG A 212 -6.41 0.22 -12.63
C ARG A 212 -5.25 0.90 -11.89
N PHE A 213 -4.64 0.21 -10.93
CA PHE A 213 -3.33 0.64 -10.43
C PHE A 213 -2.30 0.45 -11.54
N LYS A 214 -1.40 1.42 -11.65
CA LYS A 214 -0.26 1.36 -12.56
C LYS A 214 0.99 0.98 -11.77
N PRO A 215 1.87 0.12 -12.31
CA PRO A 215 3.20 -0.05 -11.77
C PRO A 215 3.90 1.30 -11.68
N LEU A 216 4.54 1.54 -10.54
CA LEU A 216 5.47 2.64 -10.37
C LEU A 216 6.83 2.11 -10.82
N ASP A 217 7.24 2.43 -12.06
CA ASP A 217 8.46 1.90 -12.67
C ASP A 217 9.69 2.50 -11.97
N SER A 218 10.14 1.78 -10.95
CA SER A 218 11.19 2.24 -10.07
C SER A 218 11.98 1.05 -9.52
N GLN A 219 13.20 1.35 -9.09
CA GLN A 219 14.11 0.40 -8.48
C GLN A 219 14.66 0.99 -7.19
N ARG A 220 15.07 0.12 -6.28
CA ARG A 220 15.90 0.54 -5.15
C ARG A 220 17.36 0.39 -5.52
N ILE A 221 18.19 1.27 -4.99
CA ILE A 221 19.65 1.15 -5.05
C ILE A 221 20.20 0.88 -3.65
N ALA A 222 20.93 -0.21 -3.49
CA ALA A 222 21.77 -0.45 -2.33
C ALA A 222 23.17 0.12 -2.55
N ILE A 223 23.56 1.04 -1.67
CA ILE A 223 24.80 1.82 -1.72
C ILE A 223 25.64 1.43 -0.49
N PRO A 224 26.46 0.37 -0.57
CA PRO A 224 27.39 0.02 0.49
C PRO A 224 28.50 1.08 0.64
N PRO A 225 29.21 1.10 1.79
CA PRO A 225 30.36 2.00 2.01
C PRO A 225 31.40 1.97 0.88
N LEU A 226 32.12 3.08 0.74
CA LEU A 226 33.26 3.32 -0.15
C LEU A 226 32.97 3.34 -1.66
N LEU A 227 31.77 2.94 -2.11
CA LEU A 227 31.42 3.03 -3.54
C LEU A 227 31.38 4.46 -4.11
N GLN A 228 31.25 5.47 -3.25
CA GLN A 228 31.23 6.88 -3.61
C GLN A 228 32.43 7.63 -3.02
N ALA A 229 33.54 6.95 -2.73
CA ALA A 229 34.71 7.52 -2.05
C ALA A 229 35.26 8.80 -2.70
N ALA A 230 35.08 8.97 -4.02
CA ALA A 230 35.43 10.22 -4.72
C ALA A 230 34.76 11.46 -4.09
N THR A 231 33.53 11.34 -3.58
CA THR A 231 32.79 12.43 -2.93
C THR A 231 33.38 12.85 -1.56
N LEU A 232 34.33 12.08 -1.01
CA LEU A 232 35.04 12.47 0.23
C LEU A 232 36.05 13.60 -0.03
N PHE A 233 36.55 13.72 -1.26
CA PHE A 233 37.60 14.65 -1.69
C PHE A 233 37.04 15.90 -2.38
N GLY A 234 35.76 16.21 -2.19
CA GLY A 234 35.15 17.45 -2.68
C GLY A 234 35.82 18.71 -2.10
N SER A 235 35.67 19.83 -2.80
CA SER A 235 36.26 21.13 -2.42
C SER A 235 35.66 21.74 -1.15
N THR A 236 34.43 21.35 -0.79
CA THR A 236 33.74 21.80 0.42
C THR A 236 33.50 20.64 1.39
N ARG A 237 33.38 20.97 2.68
CA ARG A 237 33.02 20.00 3.72
C ARG A 237 31.67 20.41 4.31
N PRO A 238 30.60 19.62 4.08
CA PRO A 238 29.28 19.99 4.55
C PRO A 238 29.18 19.79 6.07
N MET A 239 28.36 20.60 6.71
CA MET A 239 27.87 20.31 8.06
C MET A 239 26.77 19.25 7.97
N ILE A 240 26.86 18.22 8.80
CA ILE A 240 25.81 17.21 8.95
C ILE A 240 25.32 17.28 10.40
N SER A 241 24.05 17.59 10.61
CA SER A 241 23.46 17.63 11.94
C SER A 241 22.29 16.66 12.06
N PHE A 242 22.25 15.97 13.20
CA PHE A 242 21.15 15.12 13.66
C PHE A 242 20.42 15.76 14.84
N ASP A 243 20.76 17.01 15.19
CA ASP A 243 20.17 17.74 16.30
C ASP A 243 18.79 18.30 15.86
N PRO A 244 17.68 17.89 16.50
CA PRO A 244 16.35 18.41 16.23
C PRO A 244 16.26 19.93 16.19
N ALA A 245 16.98 20.64 17.07
CA ALA A 245 16.94 22.10 17.13
C ALA A 245 17.57 22.73 15.88
N VAL A 246 18.77 22.26 15.51
CA VAL A 246 19.50 22.72 14.31
C VAL A 246 18.75 22.40 13.02
N ILE A 247 18.08 21.23 12.98
CA ILE A 247 17.26 20.85 11.83
C ILE A 247 16.10 21.84 11.71
N ARG A 248 15.30 21.98 12.78
CA ARG A 248 14.06 22.78 12.81
C ARG A 248 14.28 24.25 12.45
N GLU A 249 15.40 24.85 12.84
CA GLU A 249 15.74 26.24 12.49
C GLU A 249 15.87 26.50 10.98
N ARG A 250 16.12 25.47 10.17
CA ARG A 250 16.41 25.60 8.73
C ARG A 250 15.30 25.10 7.82
N LEU A 251 14.29 24.41 8.36
CA LEU A 251 13.24 23.80 7.56
C LEU A 251 12.25 24.86 7.04
N THR A 252 11.74 24.63 5.83
CA THR A 252 10.53 25.33 5.36
C THR A 252 9.30 24.90 6.15
N SER A 253 8.17 25.60 5.99
CA SER A 253 6.89 25.20 6.62
C SER A 253 6.47 23.78 6.22
N HIS A 254 6.61 23.41 4.95
CA HIS A 254 6.30 22.05 4.47
C HIS A 254 7.23 20.99 5.07
N GLN A 255 8.54 21.26 5.11
CA GLN A 255 9.49 20.33 5.72
C GLN A 255 9.31 20.21 7.24
N SER A 256 8.89 21.29 7.90
CA SER A 256 8.57 21.29 9.34
C SER A 256 7.39 20.37 9.64
N GLN A 257 6.36 20.35 8.78
CA GLN A 257 5.28 19.38 8.89
C GLN A 257 5.80 17.94 8.78
N ILE A 258 6.63 17.65 7.76
CA ILE A 258 7.26 16.33 7.62
C ILE A 258 8.06 15.98 8.87
N PHE A 259 8.82 16.92 9.42
CA PHE A 259 9.62 16.71 10.62
C PHE A 259 8.76 16.30 11.82
N ASP A 260 7.67 17.03 12.05
CA ASP A 260 6.75 16.80 13.17
C ASP A 260 5.96 15.51 13.03
N ASP A 261 5.43 15.26 11.83
CA ASP A 261 4.68 14.05 11.49
C ASP A 261 5.51 12.78 11.70
N HIS A 262 6.85 12.87 11.59
CA HIS A 262 7.75 11.72 11.67
C HIS A 262 8.57 11.66 12.97
N ALA A 263 8.47 12.66 13.86
CA ALA A 263 9.28 12.75 15.08
C ALA A 263 8.97 11.65 16.11
N ALA A 264 7.73 11.16 16.15
CA ALA A 264 7.29 10.12 17.08
C ALA A 264 7.69 8.69 16.66
N TYR A 265 8.21 8.52 15.44
CA TYR A 265 8.52 7.22 14.86
C TYR A 265 10.03 6.98 14.79
N ASP A 266 10.43 5.73 14.47
CA ASP A 266 11.84 5.33 14.36
C ASP A 266 12.48 5.80 13.04
N CYS A 267 12.45 7.11 12.84
CA CYS A 267 12.99 7.81 11.70
C CYS A 267 14.18 8.65 12.17
N LEU A 268 15.34 8.42 11.56
CA LEU A 268 16.48 9.32 11.69
C LEU A 268 16.27 10.50 10.75
N GLN A 269 16.17 11.68 11.34
CA GLN A 269 16.04 12.94 10.61
C GLN A 269 17.38 13.68 10.67
N LEU A 270 17.81 14.27 9.55
CA LEU A 270 19.08 14.99 9.46
C LEU A 270 19.03 16.11 8.44
N ILE A 271 19.93 17.07 8.62
CA ILE A 271 20.21 18.12 7.64
C ILE A 271 21.67 18.08 7.21
N VAL A 272 21.90 18.30 5.91
CA VAL A 272 23.21 18.47 5.30
C VAL A 272 23.28 19.90 4.79
N VAL A 273 24.25 20.69 5.22
CA VAL A 273 24.39 22.11 4.86
C VAL A 273 25.75 22.33 4.20
N ASP A 274 25.75 22.98 3.03
CA ASP A 274 26.94 23.36 2.28
C ASP A 274 26.78 24.81 1.78
N GLY A 275 27.35 25.75 2.52
CA GLY A 275 27.14 27.19 2.26
C GLY A 275 25.66 27.59 2.46
N PRO A 276 25.01 28.23 1.46
CA PRO A 276 23.60 28.60 1.53
C PRO A 276 22.65 27.41 1.28
N ASP A 277 23.15 26.33 0.67
CA ASP A 277 22.34 25.18 0.27
C ASP A 277 22.18 24.20 1.43
N TYR A 278 21.02 23.56 1.50
CA TYR A 278 20.80 22.45 2.43
C TYR A 278 19.93 21.33 1.85
N ALA A 279 20.09 20.13 2.40
CA ALA A 279 19.26 18.96 2.15
C ALA A 279 18.72 18.45 3.48
N TYR A 280 17.40 18.35 3.58
CA TYR A 280 16.70 17.68 4.66
C TYR A 280 16.39 16.24 4.25
N LEU A 281 16.69 15.28 5.14
CA LEU A 281 16.51 13.85 4.90
C LEU A 281 15.73 13.20 6.03
N VAL A 282 14.88 12.24 5.66
CA VAL A 282 14.23 11.29 6.58
C VAL A 282 14.66 9.88 6.19
N VAL A 283 15.24 9.17 7.14
CA VAL A 283 15.87 7.86 6.92
C VAL A 283 15.37 6.87 7.94
N LYS A 284 14.90 5.71 7.50
CA LYS A 284 14.43 4.66 8.40
C LYS A 284 15.37 3.47 8.43
N ARG A 285 15.67 2.96 9.63
CA ARG A 285 16.39 1.70 9.80
C ARG A 285 15.46 0.54 9.48
N ARG A 286 15.91 -0.38 8.64
CA ARG A 286 15.15 -1.58 8.22
C ARG A 286 16.06 -2.79 8.18
N ASP A 287 15.47 -3.98 8.26
CA ASP A 287 16.21 -5.25 8.22
C ASP A 287 15.81 -6.07 6.99
N GLN A 288 16.79 -6.48 6.19
CA GLN A 288 16.57 -7.42 5.11
C GLN A 288 16.84 -8.84 5.61
N ARG A 289 15.83 -9.72 5.54
CA ARG A 289 16.05 -11.16 5.77
C ARG A 289 16.75 -11.77 4.56
N LEU A 290 17.86 -12.47 4.80
CA LEU A 290 18.53 -13.26 3.78
C LEU A 290 17.99 -14.68 3.79
N ALA A 291 17.68 -15.22 2.61
CA ALA A 291 17.33 -16.63 2.46
C ALA A 291 18.56 -17.49 2.78
N ALA A 292 18.46 -18.36 3.78
CA ALA A 292 19.54 -19.28 4.16
C ALA A 292 20.02 -20.16 2.98
N SER A 293 19.12 -20.45 2.03
CA SER A 293 19.43 -21.20 0.81
C SER A 293 20.42 -20.49 -0.13
N ARG A 294 20.47 -19.15 -0.12
CA ARG A 294 21.42 -18.37 -0.94
C ARG A 294 22.83 -18.31 -0.35
N LEU A 295 23.00 -18.64 0.93
CA LEU A 295 24.25 -18.48 1.68
C LEU A 295 25.05 -19.78 1.83
N GLY A 296 24.50 -20.94 1.46
CA GLY A 296 25.18 -22.23 1.58
C GLY A 296 25.82 -22.45 2.96
N ARG A 297 27.08 -22.88 3.01
CA ARG A 297 27.82 -23.11 4.29
C ARG A 297 28.12 -21.82 5.08
N LEU A 298 28.04 -20.64 4.47
CA LEU A 298 28.29 -19.34 5.12
C LEU A 298 27.11 -18.86 5.98
N ALA A 299 25.93 -19.48 5.83
CA ALA A 299 24.74 -19.17 6.63
C ALA A 299 24.95 -19.35 8.15
N ARG A 300 25.96 -20.14 8.57
CA ARG A 300 26.33 -20.31 9.98
C ARG A 300 27.10 -19.12 10.58
N PHE A 301 27.69 -18.27 9.75
CA PHE A 301 28.58 -17.18 10.19
C PHE A 301 28.04 -15.79 9.88
N LEU A 302 27.11 -15.66 8.92
CA LEU A 302 26.47 -14.38 8.58
C LEU A 302 25.12 -14.20 9.30
N PRO A 303 24.81 -13.00 9.79
CA PRO A 303 23.51 -12.74 10.41
C PRO A 303 22.38 -12.93 9.39
N LEU A 304 21.32 -13.61 9.81
CA LEU A 304 20.10 -13.86 9.02
C LEU A 304 19.33 -12.57 8.67
N LYS A 305 19.61 -11.48 9.38
CA LYS A 305 19.07 -10.14 9.16
C LYS A 305 20.20 -9.15 8.91
N ILE A 306 20.16 -8.49 7.76
CA ILE A 306 21.11 -7.42 7.41
C ILE A 306 20.42 -6.07 7.62
N PRO A 307 20.88 -5.25 8.58
CA PRO A 307 20.32 -3.93 8.80
C PRO A 307 20.82 -2.92 7.76
N TYR A 308 19.91 -2.16 7.19
CA TYR A 308 20.17 -1.10 6.23
C TYR A 308 19.39 0.17 6.58
N SER A 309 19.85 1.30 6.05
CA SER A 309 19.22 2.62 6.21
C SER A 309 18.48 2.96 4.93
N ASP A 310 17.16 3.09 4.96
CA ASP A 310 16.31 3.40 3.80
C ASP A 310 15.99 4.90 3.77
N ILE A 311 16.42 5.63 2.74
CA ILE A 311 16.04 7.03 2.52
C ILE A 311 14.61 7.05 2.03
N LEU A 312 13.74 7.67 2.83
CA LEU A 312 12.33 7.86 2.51
C LEU A 312 12.07 9.25 1.91
N HIS A 313 12.90 10.23 2.26
CA HIS A 313 12.80 11.60 1.76
C HIS A 313 14.17 12.27 1.65
N CYS A 314 14.34 13.09 0.60
CA CYS A 314 15.46 13.99 0.42
C CYS A 314 15.01 15.26 -0.31
N SER A 315 15.14 16.42 0.35
CA SER A 315 14.68 17.68 -0.23
C SER A 315 15.60 18.25 -1.32
N ALA A 316 16.88 17.87 -1.33
CA ALA A 316 17.86 18.34 -2.31
C ALA A 316 18.81 17.22 -2.74
N PRO A 317 18.37 16.33 -3.66
CA PRO A 317 19.15 15.15 -4.05
C PRO A 317 20.49 15.45 -4.73
N VAL A 318 20.60 16.57 -5.45
CA VAL A 318 21.87 17.01 -6.06
C VAL A 318 22.92 17.29 -4.99
N LEU A 319 22.53 17.95 -3.90
CA LEU A 319 23.42 18.23 -2.78
C LEU A 319 23.80 16.93 -2.05
N LEU A 320 22.84 16.01 -1.86
CA LEU A 320 23.11 14.70 -1.31
C LEU A 320 24.13 13.93 -2.16
N LEU A 321 23.98 13.90 -3.49
CA LEU A 321 24.91 13.20 -4.39
C LEU A 321 26.33 13.75 -4.28
N ARG A 322 26.49 15.08 -4.21
CA ARG A 322 27.79 15.75 -4.06
C ARG A 322 28.55 15.26 -2.82
N HIS A 323 27.83 14.97 -1.74
CA HIS A 323 28.39 14.62 -0.43
C HIS A 323 28.08 13.18 0.02
N LEU A 324 27.68 12.32 -0.92
CA LEU A 324 26.98 11.07 -0.63
C LEU A 324 27.77 10.13 0.28
N GLU A 325 29.07 9.96 0.08
CA GLU A 325 29.86 9.05 0.93
C GLU A 325 29.92 9.54 2.38
N ARG A 326 30.13 10.84 2.59
CA ARG A 326 30.23 11.42 3.93
C ARG A 326 28.90 11.36 4.67
N VAL A 327 27.81 11.69 3.98
CA VAL A 327 26.44 11.61 4.52
C VAL A 327 26.06 10.16 4.82
N LYS A 328 26.31 9.24 3.89
CA LYS A 328 26.10 7.80 4.07
C LYS A 328 26.83 7.29 5.32
N LEU A 329 28.13 7.52 5.45
CA LEU A 329 28.90 7.03 6.60
C LEU A 329 28.37 7.58 7.93
N ALA A 330 27.92 8.84 7.96
CA ALA A 330 27.28 9.42 9.13
C ALA A 330 25.96 8.72 9.48
N ILE A 331 25.09 8.49 8.49
CA ILE A 331 23.83 7.74 8.65
C ILE A 331 24.09 6.31 9.13
N LEU A 332 24.99 5.59 8.47
CA LEU A 332 25.29 4.19 8.79
C LEU A 332 25.83 4.04 10.21
N ARG A 333 26.69 4.97 10.64
CA ARG A 333 27.19 5.00 12.01
C ARG A 333 26.07 5.29 13.02
N ARG A 334 25.20 6.25 12.73
CA ARG A 334 24.11 6.67 13.63
C ARG A 334 23.06 5.58 13.79
N GLN A 335 22.66 4.93 12.70
CA GLN A 335 21.68 3.83 12.74
C GLN A 335 22.30 2.46 13.00
N ARG A 336 23.63 2.29 12.95
CA ARG A 336 24.34 0.99 13.07
C ARG A 336 23.98 0.00 11.96
N THR A 337 23.95 0.47 10.72
CA THR A 337 23.55 -0.29 9.52
C THR A 337 24.75 -0.51 8.60
N VAL A 338 24.65 -1.45 7.65
CA VAL A 338 25.78 -1.80 6.77
C VAL A 338 25.69 -1.22 5.36
N ALA A 339 24.52 -0.73 4.96
CA ALA A 339 24.29 -0.14 3.65
C ALA A 339 23.20 0.92 3.70
N LEU A 340 23.33 1.91 2.83
CA LEU A 340 22.28 2.89 2.57
C LEU A 340 21.47 2.39 1.38
N VAL A 341 20.15 2.45 1.48
CA VAL A 341 19.22 2.11 0.43
C VAL A 341 18.38 3.33 0.14
N ALA A 342 18.06 3.55 -1.12
CA ALA A 342 17.19 4.63 -1.54
C ALA A 342 16.45 4.19 -2.80
N GLU A 343 15.34 4.85 -3.10
CA GLU A 343 14.70 4.70 -4.39
C GLU A 343 15.54 5.42 -5.46
N ALA A 344 15.76 4.78 -6.61
CA ALA A 344 16.64 5.30 -7.66
C ALA A 344 16.17 6.67 -8.17
N ARG A 345 14.84 6.88 -8.22
CA ARG A 345 14.20 8.12 -8.67
C ARG A 345 14.48 9.34 -7.79
N ILE A 346 14.94 9.13 -6.55
CA ILE A 346 15.42 10.23 -5.69
C ILE A 346 16.61 10.92 -6.36
N PHE A 347 17.45 10.19 -7.09
CA PHE A 347 18.68 10.73 -7.65
C PHE A 347 18.49 11.14 -9.11
N PRO A 348 18.88 12.38 -9.49
CA PRO A 348 18.92 12.79 -10.89
C PRO A 348 19.83 11.91 -11.75
N VAL A 349 20.92 11.42 -11.15
CA VAL A 349 21.82 10.43 -11.73
C VAL A 349 22.02 9.32 -10.70
N PRO A 350 21.70 8.05 -10.99
CA PRO A 350 21.88 6.96 -10.05
C PRO A 350 23.34 6.83 -9.59
N PRO A 351 23.61 6.82 -8.28
CA PRO A 351 24.96 6.58 -7.78
C PRO A 351 25.41 5.14 -8.07
N ARG A 352 26.71 4.85 -7.95
CA ARG A 352 27.18 3.45 -7.96
C ARG A 352 26.57 2.64 -6.82
N GLY A 353 25.95 1.51 -7.15
CA GLY A 353 25.32 0.62 -6.18
C GLY A 353 24.73 -0.59 -6.87
N MET A 354 24.10 -1.45 -6.07
CA MET A 354 23.39 -2.64 -6.55
C MET A 354 21.91 -2.30 -6.73
N MET A 355 21.38 -2.50 -7.94
CA MET A 355 19.95 -2.37 -8.20
C MET A 355 19.21 -3.53 -7.54
N LEU A 356 18.12 -3.18 -6.86
CA LEU A 356 17.22 -4.10 -6.19
C LEU A 356 15.82 -3.92 -6.80
N PRO A 357 15.14 -5.02 -7.17
CA PRO A 357 13.79 -4.94 -7.67
C PRO A 357 12.87 -4.35 -6.60
N MET A 358 11.89 -3.61 -7.06
CA MET A 358 10.87 -2.96 -6.26
C MET A 358 9.54 -3.21 -6.96
N ILE A 359 8.55 -3.66 -6.20
CA ILE A 359 7.19 -3.88 -6.69
C ILE A 359 6.33 -2.88 -5.94
N THR A 360 5.88 -1.87 -6.66
CA THR A 360 5.11 -0.75 -6.13
C THR A 360 4.12 -0.32 -7.18
N CYS A 361 2.92 0.07 -6.77
CA CYS A 361 1.92 0.57 -7.69
C CYS A 361 1.13 1.72 -7.07
N PHE A 362 0.48 2.48 -7.94
CA PHE A 362 -0.33 3.61 -7.55
C PHE A 362 -1.54 3.75 -8.47
N ARG A 363 -2.56 4.43 -7.97
CA ARG A 363 -3.72 4.89 -8.73
C ARG A 363 -3.96 6.33 -8.30
N SER A 364 -3.62 7.27 -9.16
CA SER A 364 -3.83 8.69 -8.90
C SER A 364 -4.60 9.34 -10.05
N PRO A 365 -5.60 10.19 -9.75
CA PRO A 365 -6.21 11.09 -10.73
C PRO A 365 -5.44 12.42 -10.87
N LEU A 366 -4.58 12.77 -9.89
CA LEU A 366 -4.08 14.13 -9.70
C LEU A 366 -2.55 14.24 -9.70
N ILE A 367 -1.84 13.18 -9.35
CA ILE A 367 -0.40 13.18 -9.07
C ILE A 367 0.37 12.37 -10.11
N ALA A 368 1.46 12.95 -10.62
CA ALA A 368 2.42 12.25 -11.47
C ALA A 368 3.31 11.30 -10.64
N ASP A 369 3.82 10.25 -11.27
CA ASP A 369 4.63 9.20 -10.64
C ASP A 369 5.83 9.73 -9.83
N GLY A 370 6.46 10.82 -10.25
CA GLY A 370 7.66 11.42 -9.64
C GLY A 370 7.44 12.15 -8.31
N GLU A 371 6.20 12.44 -7.90
CA GLU A 371 5.87 13.24 -6.71
C GLU A 371 5.44 12.38 -5.50
N LEU A 372 5.36 11.06 -5.72
CA LEU A 372 5.03 10.09 -4.69
C LEU A 372 6.30 9.63 -3.98
N ASP A 373 6.34 9.87 -2.67
CA ASP A 373 7.35 9.30 -1.78
C ASP A 373 6.73 8.27 -0.83
N ARG A 374 7.59 7.61 -0.06
CA ARG A 374 7.20 6.53 0.86
C ARG A 374 7.05 7.00 2.31
N LEU A 375 7.04 8.31 2.57
CA LEU A 375 6.96 8.87 3.94
C LEU A 375 5.65 8.48 4.62
N TYR A 376 4.53 8.81 3.99
CA TYR A 376 3.21 8.60 4.55
C TYR A 376 2.69 7.20 4.24
N SER A 377 3.34 6.18 4.81
CA SER A 377 3.05 4.76 4.55
C SER A 377 3.31 3.85 5.75
N GLU A 378 2.90 2.58 5.66
CA GLU A 378 3.28 1.59 6.68
C GLU A 378 4.78 1.41 6.85
N ILE A 379 5.57 1.78 5.83
CA ILE A 379 7.03 1.69 5.92
C ILE A 379 7.52 2.55 7.08
N VAL A 380 6.88 3.69 7.42
CA VAL A 380 7.23 4.51 8.60
C VAL A 380 6.62 3.97 9.88
N LEU A 381 5.36 3.54 9.84
CA LEU A 381 4.60 3.18 11.05
C LEU A 381 4.97 1.79 11.60
N LEU A 382 5.27 0.83 10.73
CA LEU A 382 5.53 -0.57 11.09
C LEU A 382 7.01 -0.94 11.01
N PRO A 383 7.47 -1.96 11.75
CA PRO A 383 8.85 -2.45 11.71
C PRO A 383 9.08 -3.44 10.54
N ILE A 384 8.83 -3.01 9.30
CA ILE A 384 8.88 -3.84 8.08
C ILE A 384 10.05 -3.52 7.14
#